data_AF-A0A8D8AI76-F1
#
_entry.id   AF-A0A8D8AI76-F1
#
_cell.length_a   1.000
_cell.length_b   1.000
_cell.length_c   1.000
_cell.angle_alpha   90.00
_cell.angle_beta   90.00
_cell.angle_gamma   90.00
#
_symmetry.space_group_name_H-M   'P 1'
#
loop_
_entity.id
_entity.type
_entity.pdbx_description
1 polymer ?
#
loop_
_entity_poly.entity_id
_entity_poly.type
_entity_poly.pdbx_seq_one_letter_code
_entity_poly.pdbx_strand_id
1 'polypeptide(L)'
;MNVELRDFEISDSEAELLLEREPASSGRGVPRTTYGGARSLRYRRKEPFKLGNFLKNLFCCWCWAWRKWCASKELKPRTILIGRPTAEKFPPNEIRNQKYNFFTFLPLVLFEQFRFFLNLYFLIMAASQFIPDIRIGYLYTYWGPLGFVLAVTICREAVDDLRRHKRDREVNSQKYKRFGGVDKPPELVSSSKLKVGDIVMVEKDERVPADLILLRTSDKSGAVFVRT
;
A
#
# COMPACT_ATOMS: atom_id res chain seq x y z
N MET A 1 5.65 -27.15 -47.76
CA MET A 1 5.11 -25.83 -47.39
C MET A 1 5.70 -25.47 -46.03
N ASN A 2 6.94 -24.96 -46.06
CA ASN A 2 7.63 -24.38 -44.92
C ASN A 2 7.74 -22.88 -45.23
N VAL A 3 7.47 -22.02 -44.26
CA VAL A 3 7.83 -20.60 -44.33
C VAL A 3 8.51 -20.22 -43.02
N GLU A 4 9.68 -19.63 -43.22
CA GLU A 4 10.76 -19.27 -42.32
C GLU A 4 10.48 -18.11 -41.35
N LEU A 5 11.30 -18.13 -40.31
CA LEU A 5 11.72 -17.03 -39.45
C LEU A 5 12.17 -15.80 -40.28
N ARG A 6 11.82 -14.59 -39.83
CA ARG A 6 12.53 -13.37 -40.22
C ARG A 6 13.00 -12.63 -38.98
N ASP A 7 14.32 -12.57 -38.88
CA ASP A 7 15.07 -11.61 -38.11
C ASP A 7 14.73 -10.19 -38.55
N PHE A 8 14.72 -9.26 -37.60
CA PHE A 8 14.69 -7.83 -37.89
C PHE A 8 16.02 -7.24 -37.41
N GLU A 9 17.01 -7.30 -38.30
CA GLU A 9 18.23 -6.51 -38.25
C GLU A 9 17.86 -5.03 -38.32
N ILE A 10 18.33 -4.25 -37.34
CA ILE A 10 18.40 -2.79 -37.43
C ILE A 10 19.88 -2.46 -37.56
N SER A 11 20.20 -1.80 -38.68
CA SER A 11 21.53 -1.58 -39.23
C SER A 11 22.40 -0.62 -38.40
N ASP A 12 23.70 -0.92 -38.38
CA ASP A 12 24.84 -0.24 -37.73
C ASP A 12 25.16 1.18 -38.27
N SER A 13 24.15 1.94 -38.67
CA SER A 13 24.30 3.26 -39.34
C SER A 13 23.82 4.46 -38.50
N GLU A 14 23.28 4.25 -37.30
CA GLU A 14 22.88 5.33 -36.39
C GLU A 14 23.75 5.44 -35.12
N ALA A 15 24.71 4.53 -34.92
CA ALA A 15 25.61 4.56 -33.76
C ALA A 15 26.77 5.55 -33.90
N GLU A 16 27.01 6.07 -35.11
CA GLU A 16 28.18 6.92 -35.41
C GLU A 16 27.91 8.43 -35.24
N LEU A 17 26.68 8.84 -34.90
CA LEU A 17 26.31 10.26 -34.80
C LEU A 17 26.32 10.84 -33.37
N LEU A 18 26.72 10.06 -32.37
CA LEU A 18 26.74 10.49 -30.96
C LEU A 18 28.15 10.60 -30.33
N LEU A 19 29.22 10.41 -31.11
CA LEU A 19 30.59 10.40 -30.59
C LEU A 19 31.44 11.63 -30.88
N GLU A 20 30.87 12.73 -31.37
CA GLU A 20 31.67 13.93 -31.65
C GLU A 20 31.06 15.19 -31.04
N ARG A 21 31.37 15.41 -29.75
CA ARG A 21 31.52 16.75 -29.13
C ARG A 21 32.05 16.64 -27.70
N GLU A 22 33.37 16.52 -27.56
CA GLU A 22 34.09 17.13 -26.44
C GLU A 22 34.60 18.51 -26.91
N PRO A 23 34.49 19.55 -26.07
CA PRO A 23 35.70 20.34 -25.88
C PRO A 23 36.04 20.58 -24.40
N ALA A 24 37.32 20.36 -24.11
CA ALA A 24 37.98 20.77 -22.89
C ALA A 24 38.02 22.30 -22.70
N SER A 25 37.79 22.78 -21.47
CA SER A 25 38.67 23.77 -20.82
C SER A 25 38.26 24.11 -19.37
N SER A 26 39.23 23.90 -18.46
CA SER A 26 39.70 24.78 -17.38
C SER A 26 38.72 25.60 -16.52
N GLY A 27 38.76 25.35 -15.20
CA GLY A 27 38.89 26.41 -14.21
C GLY A 27 37.72 26.63 -13.23
N ARG A 28 38.04 26.41 -11.93
CA ARG A 28 37.48 27.07 -10.73
C ARG A 28 35.98 26.96 -10.44
N GLY A 29 35.71 26.49 -9.21
CA GLY A 29 34.59 26.95 -8.40
C GLY A 29 33.66 25.85 -7.93
N VAL A 30 33.85 25.41 -6.69
CA VAL A 30 32.80 24.73 -5.91
C VAL A 30 31.67 25.73 -5.65
N PRO A 31 30.40 25.44 -6.01
CA PRO A 31 29.28 26.18 -5.47
C PRO A 31 28.71 25.42 -4.26
N ARG A 32 28.69 26.16 -3.15
CA ARG A 32 27.88 25.88 -1.97
C ARG A 32 26.39 25.85 -2.35
N THR A 33 25.70 24.87 -1.77
CA THR A 33 24.31 24.91 -1.31
C THR A 33 23.41 26.07 -1.79
N THR A 34 22.44 25.75 -2.64
CA THR A 34 21.07 26.26 -2.53
C THR A 34 20.13 25.22 -3.14
N TYR A 35 19.48 24.38 -2.33
CA TYR A 35 18.29 23.66 -2.79
C TYR A 35 17.16 24.68 -2.91
N GLY A 36 17.02 25.21 -4.11
CA GLY A 36 15.93 26.09 -4.50
C GLY A 36 14.61 25.32 -4.58
N GLY A 37 13.56 25.97 -4.05
CA GLY A 37 12.23 25.97 -4.65
C GLY A 37 11.52 24.63 -4.78
N ALA A 38 10.94 24.14 -3.69
CA ALA A 38 9.80 23.24 -3.78
C ALA A 38 8.66 23.97 -4.52
N ARG A 39 8.47 23.65 -5.80
CA ARG A 39 7.29 24.09 -6.57
C ARG A 39 6.06 23.49 -5.91
N SER A 40 5.37 24.32 -5.13
CA SER A 40 3.99 24.11 -4.71
C SER A 40 3.14 23.81 -5.94
N LEU A 41 2.78 22.53 -6.13
CA LEU A 41 1.70 22.15 -7.03
C LEU A 41 0.41 22.72 -6.44
N ARG A 42 0.05 23.92 -6.89
CA ARG A 42 -1.22 24.58 -6.59
C ARG A 42 -2.36 23.70 -7.09
N TYR A 43 -2.96 22.93 -6.20
CA TYR A 43 -4.23 22.25 -6.44
C TYR A 43 -5.28 23.31 -6.78
N ARG A 44 -5.72 23.34 -8.04
CA ARG A 44 -6.69 24.30 -8.55
C ARG A 44 -8.06 23.97 -7.95
N ARG A 45 -8.38 24.65 -6.84
CA ARG A 45 -9.71 24.72 -6.21
C ARG A 45 -10.73 25.08 -7.30
N LYS A 46 -11.65 24.15 -7.64
CA LYS A 46 -12.85 24.49 -8.40
C LYS A 46 -13.76 25.30 -7.49
N GLU A 47 -14.15 26.50 -7.93
CA GLU A 47 -15.16 27.34 -7.27
C GLU A 47 -16.49 26.56 -7.16
N PRO A 48 -17.16 26.53 -5.99
CA PRO A 48 -18.44 25.87 -5.87
C PRO A 48 -19.52 26.65 -6.63
N PHE A 49 -20.34 25.91 -7.38
CA PHE A 49 -21.53 26.42 -8.05
C PHE A 49 -22.48 27.05 -7.01
N LYS A 50 -22.85 28.31 -7.22
CA LYS A 50 -23.69 29.09 -6.30
C LYS A 50 -25.12 28.52 -6.27
N LEU A 51 -25.39 27.60 -5.35
CA LEU A 51 -26.75 27.18 -5.01
C LEU A 51 -27.26 28.01 -3.82
N GLY A 52 -28.49 28.50 -3.94
CA GLY A 52 -29.09 29.55 -3.12
C GLY A 52 -29.12 29.31 -1.59
N ASN A 53 -29.41 30.40 -0.87
CA ASN A 53 -29.24 30.59 0.58
C ASN A 53 -30.12 29.73 1.52
N PHE A 54 -30.75 28.64 1.05
CA PHE A 54 -31.70 27.87 1.86
C PHE A 54 -31.11 26.59 2.49
N LEU A 55 -30.00 26.05 1.96
CA LEU A 55 -29.38 24.80 2.45
C LEU A 55 -28.14 25.00 3.36
N LYS A 56 -27.81 26.24 3.73
CA LYS A 56 -26.56 26.57 4.44
C LYS A 56 -26.52 26.08 5.90
N ASN A 57 -27.66 25.99 6.58
CA ASN A 57 -27.67 25.68 8.02
C ASN A 57 -27.64 24.19 8.36
N LEU A 58 -28.03 23.30 7.43
CA LEU A 58 -27.96 21.84 7.65
C LEU A 58 -26.63 21.23 7.18
N PHE A 59 -26.01 21.79 6.15
CA PHE A 59 -24.73 21.31 5.62
C PHE A 59 -23.50 21.83 6.40
N CYS A 60 -23.66 22.85 7.25
CA CYS A 60 -22.52 23.45 7.96
C CYS A 60 -21.86 22.48 8.95
N CYS A 61 -22.66 21.69 9.70
CA CYS A 61 -22.15 20.74 10.69
C CYS A 61 -21.49 19.51 10.03
N TRP A 62 -22.07 19.02 8.93
CA TRP A 62 -21.52 17.90 8.17
C TRP A 62 -20.23 18.28 7.41
N CYS A 63 -20.17 19.48 6.82
CA CYS A 63 -18.95 19.98 6.18
C CYS A 63 -17.80 20.25 7.16
N TRP A 64 -18.09 20.65 8.41
CA TRP A 64 -17.07 20.88 9.44
C TRP A 64 -16.49 19.55 9.96
N ALA A 65 -17.34 18.56 10.20
CA ALA A 65 -16.92 17.20 10.55
C ALA A 65 -16.12 16.54 9.43
N TRP A 66 -16.55 16.70 8.17
CA TRP A 66 -15.83 16.21 6.99
C TRP A 66 -14.47 16.91 6.81
N ARG A 67 -14.38 18.22 7.07
CA ARG A 67 -13.10 18.96 7.06
C ARG A 67 -12.12 18.45 8.12
N LYS A 68 -12.61 18.07 9.30
CA LYS A 68 -11.78 17.55 10.40
C LYS A 68 -11.31 16.12 10.13
N TRP A 69 -12.14 15.30 9.47
CA TRP A 69 -11.81 13.93 9.05
C TRP A 69 -10.94 13.87 7.79
N CYS A 70 -11.07 14.82 6.87
CA CYS A 70 -10.22 14.97 5.69
C CYS A 70 -9.07 15.97 5.89
N ALA A 71 -8.74 16.36 7.13
CA ALA A 71 -7.57 17.18 7.38
C ALA A 71 -6.33 16.39 6.95
N SER A 72 -5.66 16.87 5.89
CA SER A 72 -4.41 16.29 5.41
C SER A 72 -3.43 16.19 6.57
N LYS A 73 -2.86 15.01 6.80
CA LYS A 73 -1.82 14.82 7.81
C LYS A 73 -0.64 15.71 7.44
N GLU A 74 -0.32 16.69 8.28
CA GLU A 74 0.88 17.50 8.12
C GLU A 74 2.12 16.61 8.34
N LEU A 75 3.02 16.61 7.37
CA LEU A 75 4.29 15.90 7.46
C LEU A 75 5.18 16.62 8.47
N LYS A 76 5.34 16.03 9.66
CA LYS A 76 6.27 16.54 10.67
C LYS A 76 7.67 15.99 10.40
N PRO A 77 8.72 16.83 10.42
CA PRO A 77 10.09 16.33 10.36
C PRO A 77 10.36 15.46 11.60
N ARG A 78 11.14 14.40 11.43
CA ARG A 78 11.57 13.49 12.51
C ARG A 78 13.09 13.45 12.59
N THR A 79 13.63 13.45 13.80
CA THR A 79 15.07 13.36 14.04
C THR A 79 15.35 12.04 14.75
N ILE A 80 16.19 11.20 14.14
CA ILE A 80 16.53 9.88 14.68
C ILE A 80 17.99 9.93 15.12
N LEU A 81 18.24 9.62 16.39
CA LEU A 81 19.60 9.55 16.94
C LEU A 81 20.10 8.10 16.84
N ILE A 82 21.20 7.89 16.14
CA ILE A 82 21.81 6.55 16.00
C ILE A 82 22.58 6.21 17.29
N GLY A 83 22.35 5.01 17.83
CA GLY A 83 23.05 4.52 19.03
C GLY A 83 22.55 5.11 20.36
N ARG A 84 21.50 5.94 20.36
CA ARG A 84 20.86 6.47 21.57
C ARG A 84 19.38 6.06 21.62
N PRO A 85 18.81 5.80 22.81
CA PRO A 85 17.38 5.51 22.92
C PRO A 85 16.58 6.75 22.49
N THR A 86 15.64 6.56 21.56
CA THR A 86 14.73 7.63 21.15
C THR A 86 13.56 7.69 22.13
N ALA A 87 13.23 8.88 22.62
CA ALA A 87 12.11 9.09 23.55
C ALA A 87 10.75 9.03 22.83
N GLU A 88 10.72 9.30 21.53
CA GLU A 88 9.50 9.25 20.72
C GLU A 88 9.08 7.81 20.39
N LYS A 89 7.78 7.56 20.47
CA LYS A 89 7.19 6.27 20.11
C LYS A 89 6.86 6.25 18.62
N PHE A 90 7.46 5.30 17.90
CA PHE A 90 7.17 5.05 16.49
C PHE A 90 6.20 3.87 16.33
N PRO A 91 5.46 3.81 15.20
CA PRO A 91 4.65 2.64 14.89
C PRO A 91 5.54 1.38 14.79
N PRO A 92 5.05 0.22 15.22
CA PRO A 92 5.79 -1.04 15.11
C PRO A 92 5.97 -1.45 13.63
N ASN A 93 7.05 -2.16 13.33
CA ASN A 93 7.35 -2.66 11.99
C ASN A 93 6.57 -3.95 11.65
N GLU A 94 5.28 -3.99 11.95
CA GLU A 94 4.43 -5.16 11.70
C GLU A 94 3.47 -4.89 10.54
N ILE A 95 3.55 -5.71 9.50
CA ILE A 95 2.66 -5.62 8.34
C ILE A 95 1.36 -6.37 8.66
N ARG A 96 0.22 -5.67 8.53
CA ARG A 96 -1.12 -6.25 8.69
C ARG A 96 -2.01 -5.84 7.52
N ASN A 97 -2.13 -6.71 6.52
CA ASN A 97 -2.98 -6.52 5.35
C ASN A 97 -4.37 -7.16 5.49
N GLN A 98 -4.68 -7.73 6.66
CA GLN A 98 -5.99 -8.30 6.97
C GLN A 98 -7.06 -7.21 6.91
N LYS A 99 -8.13 -7.46 6.16
CA LYS A 99 -9.26 -6.53 6.08
C LYS A 99 -10.27 -6.76 7.20
N TYR A 100 -10.37 -8.00 7.68
CA TYR A 100 -11.38 -8.39 8.66
C TYR A 100 -10.76 -9.02 9.91
N ASN A 101 -11.42 -8.81 11.04
CA ASN A 101 -11.22 -9.61 12.24
C ASN A 101 -12.20 -10.79 12.23
N PHE A 102 -11.94 -11.85 13.00
CA PHE A 102 -12.78 -13.05 13.08
C PHE A 102 -14.26 -12.72 13.35
N PHE A 103 -14.54 -11.78 14.27
CA PHE A 103 -15.91 -11.36 14.60
C PHE A 103 -16.53 -10.39 13.60
N THR A 104 -15.71 -9.56 12.94
CA THR A 104 -16.22 -8.56 12.00
C THR A 104 -16.31 -9.10 10.57
N PHE A 105 -15.69 -10.24 10.28
CA PHE A 105 -15.64 -10.86 8.95
C PHE A 105 -17.03 -11.11 8.39
N LEU A 106 -17.84 -11.90 9.10
CA LEU A 106 -19.16 -12.27 8.62
C LEU A 106 -20.10 -11.07 8.43
N PRO A 107 -20.31 -10.18 9.42
CA PRO A 107 -21.24 -9.06 9.25
C PRO A 107 -20.80 -8.06 8.18
N LEU A 108 -19.49 -7.76 8.05
CA LEU A 108 -19.02 -6.84 7.02
C LEU A 108 -19.10 -7.46 5.62
N VAL A 109 -18.68 -8.71 5.45
CA VAL A 109 -18.74 -9.37 4.13
C VAL A 109 -20.19 -9.52 3.67
N LEU A 110 -21.10 -9.90 4.56
CA LEU A 110 -22.53 -9.93 4.24
C LEU A 110 -23.07 -8.56 3.84
N PHE A 111 -22.73 -7.51 4.60
CA PHE A 111 -23.13 -6.15 4.27
C PHE A 111 -22.61 -5.71 2.89
N GLU A 112 -21.34 -6.03 2.58
CA GLU A 112 -20.76 -5.75 1.28
C GLU A 112 -21.45 -6.50 0.14
N GLN A 113 -21.87 -7.76 0.37
CA GLN A 113 -22.65 -8.51 -0.61
C GLN A 113 -24.05 -7.91 -0.83
N PHE A 114 -24.76 -7.52 0.22
CA PHE A 114 -26.11 -6.96 0.09
C PHE A 114 -26.14 -5.49 -0.36
N ARG A 115 -25.01 -4.80 -0.36
CA ARG A 115 -24.89 -3.47 -0.98
C ARG A 115 -25.13 -3.52 -2.50
N PHE A 116 -24.96 -4.68 -3.13
CA PHE A 116 -25.27 -4.88 -4.54
C PHE A 116 -26.78 -5.11 -4.74
N PHE A 117 -27.38 -4.37 -5.66
CA PHE A 117 -28.83 -4.36 -5.91
C PHE A 117 -29.42 -5.76 -6.16
N LEU A 118 -28.74 -6.62 -6.91
CA LEU A 118 -29.21 -7.98 -7.21
C LEU A 118 -29.31 -8.85 -5.95
N ASN A 119 -28.30 -8.82 -5.09
CA ASN A 119 -28.29 -9.59 -3.85
C ASN A 119 -29.38 -9.11 -2.88
N LEU A 120 -29.61 -7.79 -2.82
CA LEU A 120 -30.70 -7.21 -2.05
C LEU A 120 -32.08 -7.57 -2.62
N TYR A 121 -32.24 -7.53 -3.95
CA TYR A 121 -33.46 -7.95 -4.63
C TYR A 121 -33.81 -9.40 -4.30
N PHE A 122 -32.86 -10.32 -4.43
CA PHE A 122 -33.08 -11.74 -4.08
C PHE A 122 -33.39 -11.92 -2.60
N LEU A 123 -32.77 -11.14 -1.71
CA LEU A 123 -33.08 -11.16 -0.27
C LEU A 123 -34.52 -10.73 0.01
N ILE A 124 -34.99 -9.62 -0.59
CA ILE A 124 -36.37 -9.13 -0.42
C ILE A 124 -37.36 -10.15 -1.01
N MET A 125 -37.07 -10.69 -2.19
CA MET A 125 -37.88 -11.73 -2.83
C MET A 125 -37.95 -13.01 -2.00
N ALA A 126 -36.86 -13.43 -1.34
CA ALA A 126 -36.83 -14.58 -0.45
C ALA A 126 -37.55 -14.31 0.89
N ALA A 127 -37.43 -13.08 1.42
CA ALA A 127 -38.08 -12.67 2.66
C ALA A 127 -39.61 -12.53 2.51
N SER A 128 -40.10 -12.09 1.34
CA SER A 128 -41.55 -11.98 1.11
C SER A 128 -42.28 -13.33 1.20
N GLN A 129 -41.58 -14.45 0.96
CA GLN A 129 -42.15 -15.80 1.04
C GLN A 129 -42.49 -16.24 2.48
N PHE A 130 -42.03 -15.51 3.51
CA PHE A 130 -42.48 -15.74 4.89
C PHE A 130 -43.96 -15.39 5.07
N ILE A 131 -44.50 -14.46 4.29
CA ILE A 131 -45.92 -14.10 4.33
C ILE A 131 -46.71 -15.17 3.56
N PRO A 132 -47.60 -15.93 4.23
CA PRO A 132 -48.33 -17.01 3.57
C PRO A 132 -49.23 -16.52 2.44
N ASP A 133 -49.78 -15.31 2.54
CA ASP A 133 -50.70 -14.74 1.55
C ASP A 133 -50.05 -14.40 0.20
N ILE A 134 -48.72 -14.21 0.17
CA ILE A 134 -47.94 -13.85 -1.04
C ILE A 134 -47.07 -15.05 -1.49
N ARG A 135 -47.14 -16.19 -0.79
CA ARG A 135 -46.27 -17.34 -1.03
C ARG A 135 -46.70 -18.09 -2.29
N ILE A 136 -45.81 -18.13 -3.28
CA ILE A 136 -46.06 -18.80 -4.57
C ILE A 136 -45.50 -20.24 -4.58
N GLY A 137 -44.48 -20.52 -3.76
CA GLY A 137 -43.81 -21.82 -3.71
C GLY A 137 -43.14 -22.14 -2.38
N TYR A 138 -42.30 -23.18 -2.36
CA TYR A 138 -41.57 -23.60 -1.17
C TYR A 138 -40.42 -22.64 -0.81
N LEU A 139 -40.15 -22.43 0.47
CA LEU A 139 -39.10 -21.50 0.93
C LEU A 139 -37.70 -21.84 0.38
N TYR A 140 -37.37 -23.13 0.24
CA TYR A 140 -36.04 -23.57 -0.18
C TYR A 140 -35.71 -23.20 -1.64
N THR A 141 -36.71 -23.02 -2.51
CA THR A 141 -36.46 -22.66 -3.92
C THR A 141 -35.95 -21.23 -4.07
N TYR A 142 -36.20 -20.37 -3.08
CA TYR A 142 -35.74 -18.99 -3.03
C TYR A 142 -34.47 -18.85 -2.17
N TRP A 143 -34.47 -19.44 -0.96
CA TRP A 143 -33.34 -19.38 -0.04
C TRP A 143 -32.15 -20.23 -0.48
N GLY A 144 -32.39 -21.34 -1.20
CA GLY A 144 -31.35 -22.24 -1.66
C GLY A 144 -30.34 -21.57 -2.60
N PRO A 145 -30.78 -21.01 -3.76
CA PRO A 145 -29.87 -20.32 -4.69
C PRO A 145 -29.16 -19.12 -4.05
N LEU A 146 -29.90 -18.30 -3.27
CA LEU A 146 -29.32 -17.14 -2.58
C LEU A 146 -28.24 -17.56 -1.57
N GLY A 147 -28.55 -18.54 -0.73
CA GLY A 147 -27.62 -19.07 0.26
C GLY A 147 -26.39 -19.71 -0.38
N PHE A 148 -26.56 -20.44 -1.48
CA PHE A 148 -25.45 -21.05 -2.22
C PHE A 148 -24.47 -20.00 -2.76
N VAL A 149 -24.98 -18.99 -3.48
CA VAL A 149 -24.14 -17.92 -4.04
C VAL A 149 -23.42 -17.17 -2.93
N LEU A 150 -24.14 -16.80 -1.87
CA LEU A 150 -23.60 -16.10 -0.72
C LEU A 150 -22.51 -16.91 -0.01
N ALA A 151 -22.74 -18.21 0.20
CA ALA A 151 -21.79 -19.12 0.82
C ALA A 151 -20.50 -19.22 -0.01
N VAL A 152 -20.61 -19.40 -1.34
CA VAL A 152 -19.43 -19.44 -2.23
C VAL A 152 -18.62 -18.14 -2.12
N THR A 153 -19.30 -16.99 -2.11
CA THR A 153 -18.61 -15.69 -1.99
C THR A 153 -17.91 -15.51 -0.65
N ILE A 154 -18.59 -15.84 0.46
CA ILE A 154 -17.99 -15.78 1.81
C ILE A 154 -16.79 -16.72 1.92
N CYS A 155 -16.93 -17.97 1.45
CA CYS A 155 -15.84 -18.95 1.48
C CYS A 155 -14.62 -18.45 0.69
N ARG A 156 -14.84 -17.89 -0.51
CA ARG A 156 -13.76 -17.32 -1.31
C ARG A 156 -13.05 -16.17 -0.57
N GLU A 157 -13.81 -15.22 -0.04
CA GLU A 157 -13.26 -14.08 0.71
C GLU A 157 -12.47 -14.56 1.94
N ALA A 158 -12.99 -15.56 2.67
CA ALA A 158 -12.30 -16.16 3.81
C ALA A 158 -10.96 -16.79 3.42
N VAL A 159 -10.94 -17.58 2.34
CA VAL A 159 -9.71 -18.21 1.84
C VAL A 159 -8.68 -17.16 1.43
N ASP A 160 -9.12 -16.11 0.76
CA ASP A 160 -8.24 -15.03 0.32
C ASP A 160 -7.67 -14.24 1.50
N ASP A 161 -8.47 -13.95 2.54
CA ASP A 161 -7.99 -13.26 3.76
C ASP A 161 -7.03 -14.15 4.57
N LEU A 162 -7.29 -15.47 4.66
CA LEU A 162 -6.35 -16.43 5.29
C LEU A 162 -5.02 -16.52 4.54
N ARG A 163 -5.04 -16.51 3.20
CA ARG A 163 -3.83 -16.49 2.37
C ARG A 163 -3.03 -15.22 2.61
N ARG A 164 -3.69 -14.06 2.75
CA ARG A 164 -3.03 -12.79 3.13
C ARG A 164 -2.37 -12.90 4.49
N HIS A 165 -3.09 -13.43 5.49
CA HIS A 165 -2.53 -13.61 6.83
C HIS A 165 -1.28 -14.49 6.85
N LYS A 166 -1.29 -15.61 6.09
CA LYS A 166 -0.12 -16.49 5.99
C LYS A 166 1.10 -15.76 5.40
N ARG A 167 0.91 -15.00 4.32
CA ARG A 167 1.99 -14.21 3.69
C ARG A 167 2.51 -13.12 4.63
N ASP A 168 1.62 -12.40 5.32
CA ASP A 168 2.03 -11.38 6.27
C ASP A 168 2.84 -11.99 7.43
N ARG A 169 2.43 -13.17 7.93
CA ARG A 169 3.17 -13.89 8.97
C ARG A 169 4.58 -14.28 8.52
N GLU A 170 4.71 -14.77 7.30
CA GLU A 170 6.01 -15.14 6.72
C GLU A 170 6.94 -13.92 6.68
N VAL A 171 6.48 -12.80 6.10
CA VAL A 171 7.26 -11.55 6.01
C VAL A 171 7.61 -10.98 7.39
N ASN A 172 6.66 -10.96 8.33
CA ASN A 172 6.89 -10.45 9.68
C ASN A 172 7.86 -11.31 10.50
N SER A 173 8.00 -12.59 10.15
CA SER A 173 8.87 -13.57 10.81
C SER A 173 10.28 -13.66 10.21
N GLN A 174 10.51 -13.06 9.04
CA GLN A 174 11.82 -13.01 8.39
C GLN A 174 12.86 -12.40 9.33
N LYS A 175 14.03 -13.04 9.45
CA LYS A 175 15.07 -12.66 10.41
C LYS A 175 16.13 -11.79 9.74
N TYR A 176 16.60 -10.78 10.46
CA TYR A 176 17.66 -9.87 10.02
C TYR A 176 18.72 -9.76 11.09
N LYS A 177 19.96 -9.48 10.68
CA LYS A 177 21.08 -9.23 11.60
C LYS A 177 21.02 -7.78 12.08
N ARG A 178 20.77 -7.58 13.37
CA ARG A 178 20.75 -6.27 14.02
C ARG A 178 22.00 -6.06 14.86
N PHE A 179 22.60 -4.88 14.78
CA PHE A 179 23.70 -4.46 15.65
C PHE A 179 23.17 -3.67 16.84
N GLY A 180 23.36 -4.22 18.05
CA GLY A 180 22.90 -3.63 19.32
C GLY A 180 23.92 -2.75 20.05
N GLY A 181 25.03 -2.40 19.40
CA GLY A 181 26.16 -1.67 19.99
C GLY A 181 27.50 -2.15 19.40
N VAL A 182 28.59 -1.45 19.71
CA VAL A 182 29.93 -1.75 19.18
C VAL A 182 30.46 -3.09 19.72
N ASP A 183 30.17 -3.41 20.98
CA ASP A 183 30.77 -4.57 21.67
C ASP A 183 29.90 -5.82 21.66
N LYS A 184 28.73 -5.79 21.02
CA LYS A 184 27.77 -6.90 21.00
C LYS A 184 27.78 -7.61 19.65
N PRO A 185 27.75 -8.95 19.64
CA PRO A 185 27.60 -9.69 18.39
C PRO A 185 26.25 -9.35 17.72
N PRO A 186 26.16 -9.45 16.38
CA PRO A 186 24.91 -9.22 15.67
C PRO A 186 23.84 -10.21 16.14
N GLU A 187 22.66 -9.70 16.48
CA GLU A 187 21.52 -10.51 16.91
C GLU A 187 20.58 -10.77 15.73
N LEU A 188 20.09 -12.00 15.60
CA LEU A 188 19.05 -12.33 14.61
C LEU A 188 17.67 -11.97 15.15
N VAL A 189 17.07 -10.94 14.59
CA VAL A 189 15.79 -10.37 15.03
C VAL A 189 14.77 -10.45 13.91
N SER A 190 13.53 -10.85 14.23
CA SER A 190 12.43 -10.85 13.26
C SER A 190 12.10 -9.44 12.78
N SER A 191 11.68 -9.30 11.53
CA SER A 191 11.32 -8.01 10.89
C SER A 191 10.36 -7.18 11.75
N SER A 192 9.34 -7.83 12.32
CA SER A 192 8.35 -7.23 13.23
C SER A 192 8.89 -6.61 14.51
N LYS A 193 10.08 -7.04 14.97
CA LYS A 193 10.72 -6.57 16.20
C LYS A 193 11.73 -5.45 15.95
N LEU A 194 12.03 -5.13 14.70
CA LEU A 194 12.92 -4.02 14.34
C LEU A 194 12.30 -2.69 14.75
N LYS A 195 13.14 -1.80 15.28
CA LYS A 195 12.73 -0.47 15.74
C LYS A 195 13.47 0.61 14.97
N VAL A 196 12.88 1.81 14.93
CA VAL A 196 13.52 2.98 14.34
C VAL A 196 14.81 3.30 15.10
N GLY A 197 15.92 3.48 14.37
CA GLY A 197 17.25 3.70 14.92
C GLY A 197 18.10 2.43 15.05
N ASP A 198 17.53 1.25 14.82
CA ASP A 198 18.30 0.00 14.75
C ASP A 198 19.18 -0.01 13.50
N ILE A 199 20.42 -0.49 13.66
CA ILE A 199 21.33 -0.73 12.54
C ILE A 199 21.18 -2.19 12.12
N VAL A 200 20.81 -2.42 10.87
CA VAL A 200 20.60 -3.75 10.31
C VAL A 200 21.54 -4.01 9.14
N MET A 201 22.00 -5.26 9.01
CA MET A 201 22.68 -5.76 7.83
C MET A 201 21.68 -6.53 6.97
N VAL A 202 21.60 -6.17 5.69
CA VAL A 202 20.80 -6.87 4.68
C VAL A 202 21.77 -7.59 3.75
N GLU A 203 21.57 -8.89 3.55
CA GLU A 203 22.40 -9.70 2.67
C GLU A 203 21.91 -9.64 1.21
N LYS A 204 22.70 -10.19 0.30
CA LYS A 204 22.31 -10.29 -1.11
C LYS A 204 21.04 -11.15 -1.23
N ASP A 205 20.15 -10.75 -2.14
CA ASP A 205 18.90 -11.46 -2.44
C ASP A 205 17.89 -11.49 -1.27
N GLU A 206 18.13 -10.70 -0.22
CA GLU A 206 17.16 -10.48 0.85
C GLU A 206 16.22 -9.31 0.56
N ARG A 207 14.96 -9.45 0.98
CA ARG A 207 13.99 -8.35 0.94
C ARG A 207 14.36 -7.30 1.98
N VAL A 208 14.23 -6.02 1.61
CA VAL A 208 14.40 -4.92 2.56
C VAL A 208 13.20 -4.86 3.54
N PRO A 209 13.42 -4.85 4.87
CA PRO A 209 12.34 -4.97 5.86
C PRO A 209 11.54 -3.69 6.10
N ALA A 210 12.13 -2.51 5.87
CA ALA A 210 11.55 -1.19 6.09
C ALA A 210 12.33 -0.14 5.29
N ASP A 211 11.95 1.13 5.37
CA ASP A 211 12.74 2.21 4.78
C ASP A 211 14.11 2.32 5.47
N LEU A 212 15.20 2.06 4.74
CA LEU A 212 16.58 2.10 5.25
C LEU A 212 17.36 3.27 4.66
N ILE A 213 18.30 3.79 5.44
CA ILE A 213 19.33 4.72 4.96
C ILE A 213 20.61 3.90 4.75
N LEU A 214 21.16 3.92 3.54
CA LEU A 214 22.41 3.24 3.24
C LEU A 214 23.58 3.92 3.96
N LEU A 215 24.23 3.18 4.87
CA LEU A 215 25.40 3.66 5.60
C LEU A 215 26.71 3.15 4.97
N ARG A 216 26.74 1.86 4.62
CA ARG A 216 27.91 1.18 4.07
C ARG A 216 27.46 0.02 3.19
N THR A 217 28.19 -0.22 2.11
CA THR A 217 28.07 -1.40 1.26
C THR A 217 29.35 -2.23 1.34
N SER A 218 29.27 -3.51 0.95
CA SER A 218 30.43 -4.38 0.79
C SER A 218 31.19 -4.11 -0.51
N ASP A 219 30.54 -3.51 -1.51
CA ASP A 219 31.18 -3.22 -2.79
C ASP A 219 32.14 -2.02 -2.69
N LYS A 220 33.29 -2.14 -3.37
CA LYS A 220 34.34 -1.11 -3.36
C LYS A 220 33.89 0.18 -4.06
N SER A 221 32.96 0.07 -5.00
CA SER A 221 32.42 1.22 -5.73
C SER A 221 31.52 2.11 -4.87
N GLY A 222 31.02 1.60 -3.74
CA GLY A 222 30.01 2.29 -2.94
C GLY A 222 28.58 2.16 -3.48
N ALA A 223 28.36 1.44 -4.58
CA ALA A 223 27.04 1.25 -5.18
C ALA A 223 26.25 0.09 -4.53
N VAL A 224 24.92 0.20 -4.58
CA VAL A 224 23.97 -0.86 -4.20
C VAL A 224 22.87 -0.92 -5.26
N PHE A 225 22.56 -2.12 -5.72
CA PHE A 225 21.49 -2.37 -6.68
C PHE A 225 20.25 -2.88 -5.94
N VAL A 226 19.11 -2.24 -6.17
CA VAL A 226 17.83 -2.62 -5.59
C VAL A 226 16.89 -3.03 -6.71
N ARG A 227 16.26 -4.19 -6.58
CA ARG A 227 15.16 -4.60 -7.45
C ARG A 227 13.86 -4.10 -6.84
N THR A 228 13.21 -3.16 -7.53
CA THR A 228 11.89 -2.63 -7.17
C THR A 228 10.78 -3.41 -7.84
#